data_AF-A0A529Q328-F1
#
_entry.id   AF-A0A529Q328-F1
#
_cell.length_a   1.000
_cell.length_b   1.000
_cell.length_c   1.000
_cell.angle_alpha   90.00
_cell.angle_beta   90.00
_cell.angle_gamma   90.00
#
_symmetry.space_group_name_H-M   'P 1'
#
loop_
_entity.id
_entity.type
_entity.pdbx_description
1 polymer ?
#
loop_
_entity_poly.entity_id
_entity_poly.type
_entity_poly.pdbx_seq_one_letter_code
_entity_poly.pdbx_strand_id
1 'polypeptide(L)' 'VCFYVPRSLRGGGLASALLDAAIGHAFSKGAGAVEAYPVDEAAPSYRFMGFRDMFVARGFHEIGTAGTRRHVMRLSR' A
#
# COMPACT_ATOMS: atom_id res chain seq x y z
N VAL A 1 -5.56 -2.93 1.88
CA VAL A 1 -4.86 -4.24 1.79
C VAL A 1 -3.81 -4.30 2.89
N CYS A 2 -3.68 -5.45 3.56
CA CYS A 2 -2.64 -5.73 4.53
C CYS A 2 -1.62 -6.70 3.93
N PHE A 3 -0.34 -6.51 4.23
CA PHE A 3 0.78 -7.35 3.80
C PHE A 3 1.36 -8.09 5.00
N TYR A 4 1.57 -9.39 4.82
CA TYR A 4 2.36 -10.20 5.72
C TYR A 4 3.42 -10.95 4.93
N VAL A 5 4.68 -10.74 5.29
CA VAL A 5 5.82 -11.45 4.73
C VAL A 5 6.60 -12.07 5.89
N PRO A 6 6.80 -13.40 5.91
CA PRO A 6 7.64 -14.07 6.90
C PRO A 6 9.00 -13.38 7.00
N ARG A 7 9.54 -13.24 8.22
CA ARG A 7 10.75 -12.44 8.46
C ARG A 7 11.92 -12.86 7.57
N SER A 8 12.08 -14.16 7.33
CA SER A 8 13.12 -14.75 6.47
C SER A 8 13.02 -14.34 4.99
N LEU A 9 11.86 -13.83 4.53
CA LEU A 9 11.60 -13.46 3.14
C LEU A 9 11.42 -11.94 2.95
N ARG A 10 11.65 -11.13 3.99
CA ARG A 10 11.54 -9.67 3.90
C ARG A 10 12.74 -9.09 3.14
N GLY A 11 12.57 -7.89 2.58
CA GLY A 11 13.59 -7.22 1.76
C GLY A 11 13.67 -7.73 0.31
N GLY A 12 13.03 -8.85 -0.01
CA GLY A 12 12.99 -9.41 -1.38
C GLY A 12 11.86 -8.88 -2.27
N GLY A 13 11.21 -7.77 -1.93
CA GLY A 13 10.17 -7.18 -2.77
C GLY A 13 8.81 -7.88 -2.81
N LEU A 14 8.58 -8.95 -2.02
CA LEU A 14 7.30 -9.68 -2.03
C LEU A 14 6.08 -8.79 -1.73
N ALA A 15 6.18 -7.86 -0.77
CA ALA A 15 5.08 -6.96 -0.44
C ALA A 15 4.69 -6.06 -1.64
N SER A 16 5.70 -5.62 -2.39
CA SER A 16 5.52 -4.87 -3.64
C SER A 16 4.82 -5.71 -4.71
N ALA A 17 5.27 -6.95 -4.93
CA ALA A 17 4.63 -7.86 -5.88
C ALA A 17 3.17 -8.18 -5.50
N LEU A 18 2.88 -8.35 -4.22
CA LEU A 18 1.50 -8.53 -3.72
C LEU A 18 0.63 -7.29 -4.00
N LEU A 19 1.18 -6.09 -3.84
CA LEU A 19 0.48 -4.85 -4.15
C LEU A 19 0.19 -4.76 -5.66
N ASP A 20 1.16 -5.07 -6.52
CA ASP A 20 0.97 -5.06 -7.98
C ASP A 20 -0.15 -6.03 -8.40
N ALA A 21 -0.14 -7.25 -7.86
CA ALA A 21 -1.18 -8.24 -8.12
C ALA A 21 -2.57 -7.77 -7.62
N ALA A 22 -2.63 -7.13 -6.45
CA ALA A 22 -3.88 -6.60 -5.90
C ALA A 22 -4.46 -5.46 -6.74
N ILE A 23 -3.61 -4.54 -7.22
CA ILE A 23 -4.02 -3.44 -8.12
C ILE A 23 -4.56 -4.02 -9.43
N GLY A 24 -3.79 -4.91 -10.07
CA GLY A 24 -4.19 -5.55 -11.31
C GLY A 24 -5.51 -6.31 -11.16
N HIS A 25 -5.67 -7.05 -10.06
CA HIS A 25 -6.92 -7.74 -9.75
C HIS A 25 -8.09 -6.76 -9.62
N ALA A 26 -7.96 -5.70 -8.82
CA ALA A 26 -9.02 -4.73 -8.60
C ALA A 26 -9.49 -4.07 -9.92
N PHE A 27 -8.55 -3.60 -10.74
CA PHE A 27 -8.88 -2.97 -12.01
C PHE A 27 -9.43 -3.96 -13.05
N SER A 28 -8.94 -5.20 -13.08
CA SER A 28 -9.52 -6.25 -13.92
C SER A 28 -10.98 -6.57 -13.56
N LYS A 29 -11.38 -6.33 -12.30
CA LYS A 29 -12.75 -6.49 -11.81
C LYS A 29 -13.60 -5.23 -11.92
N GLY A 30 -13.11 -4.20 -12.60
CA GLY A 30 -13.88 -2.98 -12.88
C GLY A 30 -13.84 -1.95 -11.75
N ALA A 31 -12.91 -2.06 -10.79
CA ALA A 31 -12.71 -0.99 -9.83
C ALA A 31 -12.29 0.30 -10.55
N GLY A 32 -12.90 1.43 -10.18
CA GLY A 32 -12.50 2.76 -10.68
C GLY A 32 -11.30 3.34 -9.93
N ALA A 33 -11.05 2.88 -8.70
CA ALA A 33 -9.93 3.31 -7.88
C ALA A 33 -9.55 2.25 -6.83
N VAL A 34 -8.33 2.35 -6.31
CA VAL A 34 -7.82 1.60 -5.17
C VAL A 34 -7.39 2.61 -4.11
N GLU A 35 -7.89 2.43 -2.88
CA GLU A 35 -7.50 3.26 -1.72
C GLU A 35 -6.59 2.47 -0.77
N ALA A 36 -5.58 3.15 -0.25
CA ALA A 36 -4.57 2.60 0.63
C ALA A 36 -4.36 3.50 1.85
N TYR A 37 -3.91 2.89 2.95
CA TYR A 37 -3.65 3.58 4.20
C TYR A 37 -2.24 3.30 4.73
N PRO A 38 -1.18 3.64 3.98
CA PRO A 38 0.18 3.38 4.41
C PRO A 38 0.57 4.22 5.62
N VAL A 39 1.67 3.81 6.22
CA VAL A 39 2.36 4.54 7.28
C VAL A 39 3.77 4.91 6.83
N ASP A 40 4.39 5.87 7.51
CA ASP A 40 5.81 6.16 7.34
C ASP A 40 6.68 5.01 7.87
N GLU A 41 7.93 4.93 7.39
CA GLU A 41 8.89 3.91 7.86
C GLU A 41 9.15 3.99 9.38
N ALA A 42 9.11 5.21 9.93
CA ALA A 42 9.29 5.48 11.35
C ALA A 42 8.07 5.08 12.22
N ALA A 43 6.97 4.60 11.62
CA ALA A 43 5.79 4.24 12.37
C ALA A 43 6.07 3.05 13.33
N PRO A 44 5.72 3.16 14.62
CA PRO A 44 6.03 2.14 15.61
C PRO A 44 5.14 0.89 15.49
N SER A 45 4.02 0.97 14.76
CA SER A 45 3.03 -0.10 14.59
C SER A 45 2.28 0.06 13.26
N TYR A 46 1.32 -0.83 12.97
CA TYR A 46 0.49 -0.79 11.73
C TYR A 46 1.26 -0.91 10.40
N ARG A 47 2.52 -1.35 10.44
CA ARG A 47 3.40 -1.52 9.27
C ARG A 47 2.90 -2.56 8.26
N PHE A 48 1.93 -3.39 8.63
CA PHE A 48 1.28 -4.33 7.72
C PHE A 48 0.46 -3.62 6.63
N MET A 49 0.10 -2.35 6.79
CA MET A 49 -0.57 -1.59 5.71
C MET A 49 0.37 -1.20 4.56
N GLY A 50 1.68 -1.47 4.72
CA GLY A 50 2.72 -1.04 3.79
C GLY A 50 3.23 0.36 4.10
N PHE A 51 4.33 0.72 3.45
CA PHE A 51 4.97 2.03 3.61
C PHE A 51 4.59 2.97 2.46
N ARG A 52 4.55 4.27 2.74
CA ARG A 52 4.16 5.32 1.78
C ARG A 52 4.86 5.16 0.42
N ASP A 53 6.18 4.98 0.43
CA ASP A 53 6.99 4.91 -0.79
C ASP A 53 6.62 3.72 -1.69
N MET A 54 6.17 2.62 -1.10
CA MET A 54 5.69 1.46 -1.86
C MET A 54 4.47 1.80 -2.72
N PHE A 55 3.62 2.73 -2.26
CA PHE A 55 2.44 3.19 -2.98
C PHE A 55 2.79 4.33 -3.95
N VAL A 56 3.64 5.28 -3.54
CA VAL A 56 4.11 6.37 -4.42
C VAL A 56 4.76 5.81 -5.69
N ALA A 57 5.60 4.78 -5.56
CA ALA A 57 6.25 4.11 -6.70
C ALA A 57 5.27 3.51 -7.73
N ARG A 58 3.98 3.37 -7.38
CA ARG A 58 2.92 2.81 -8.23
C ARG A 58 1.90 3.85 -8.69
N GLY A 59 2.20 5.14 -8.50
CA GLY A 59 1.33 6.23 -8.92
C GLY A 59 0.17 6.52 -7.97
N PHE A 60 0.18 5.96 -6.76
CA PHE A 60 -0.76 6.44 -5.73
C PHE A 60 -0.38 7.87 -5.35
N HIS A 61 -1.39 8.71 -5.19
CA HIS A 61 -1.24 10.07 -4.67
C HIS A 61 -1.99 10.20 -3.34
N GLU A 62 -1.49 11.08 -2.49
CA GLU A 62 -2.10 11.36 -1.19
C GLU A 62 -3.35 12.22 -1.35
N ILE A 63 -4.45 11.82 -0.70
CA ILE A 63 -5.75 12.51 -0.73
C ILE A 63 -6.21 12.95 0.67
N GLY A 64 -5.41 12.67 1.70
CA GLY A 64 -5.68 13.10 3.08
C GLY A 64 -4.95 12.26 4.12
N THR A 65 -5.37 12.40 5.38
CA THR A 65 -4.77 11.69 6.52
C THR A 65 -5.87 11.06 7.37
N ALA A 66 -5.68 9.81 7.80
CA ALA A 66 -6.58 9.07 8.67
C ALA A 66 -6.05 9.02 10.11
N GLY A 67 -6.51 9.94 10.95
CA GLY A 67 -5.95 10.14 12.30
C GLY A 67 -4.62 10.89 12.22
N THR A 68 -3.62 10.51 13.04
CA THR A 68 -2.37 11.28 13.15
C THR A 68 -1.19 10.74 12.35
N ARG A 69 -1.25 9.48 11.88
CA ARG A 69 -0.07 8.75 11.39
C ARG A 69 -0.30 7.88 10.15
N ARG A 70 -1.49 7.93 9.54
CA ARG A 70 -1.83 7.12 8.37
C ARG A 70 -2.17 8.05 7.23
N HIS A 71 -1.52 7.85 6.09
CA HIS A 71 -1.90 8.54 4.86
C HIS A 71 -3.19 7.93 4.34
N VAL A 72 -3.99 8.69 3.61
CA VAL A 72 -5.02 8.16 2.72
C VAL A 72 -4.50 8.40 1.32
N MET A 73 -4.24 7.33 0.58
CA MET A 73 -3.68 7.40 -0.76
C MET A 73 -4.60 6.71 -1.76
N ARG A 74 -4.69 7.24 -2.97
CA ARG A 74 -5.54 6.69 -4.03
C ARG A 74 -4.77 6.49 -5.32
N LEU A 75 -5.06 5.37 -5.99
CA LEU A 75 -4.72 5.12 -7.37
C LEU A 75 -6.02 5.03 -8.17
N SER A 76 -6.15 5.83 -9.22
CA SER A 76 -7.29 5.79 -10.14
C SER A 76 -6.92 5.01 -11.40
N ARG A 77 -7.92 4.39 -12.03
CA ARG A 77 -7.74 3.70 -13.31
C ARG A 77 -7.58 4.67 -14.47
#